data_AF-A0A3D0C755-F1
#
_entry.id   AF-A0A3D0C755-F1
#
_cell.length_a   1.000
_cell.length_b   1.000
_cell.length_c   1.000
_cell.angle_alpha   90.00
_cell.angle_beta   90.00
_cell.angle_gamma   90.00
#
_symmetry.space_group_name_H-M   'P 1'
#
loop_
_entity.id
_entity.type
_entity.pdbx_description
1 polymer ?
#
loop_
_entity_poly.entity_id
_entity_poly.type
_entity_poly.pdbx_seq_one_letter_code
_entity_poly.pdbx_strand_id
1 'polypeptide(L)'
;MPITNVFGQGDYSVTLHLGSEKSPVNLLLDSGSSTLVVKSTTYQATLDKELTPSTAVQEVNYGVGGWNGPVIFTRINIHEHCHKSEHPQSIAKNPSMNLSNAPVALVHSVKQSKTFGDADGILGLAYHHLNKSFDFSYYFTEYDVMPYFTLLEEQQLNVDKFAKQEKEHAGA
;
A
#
# COMPACT_ATOMS: atom_id res chain seq x y z
N MET A 1 13.82 -9.82 9.18
CA MET A 1 13.75 -9.81 7.72
C MET A 1 15.08 -9.22 7.23
N PRO A 2 15.72 -9.74 6.17
CA PRO A 2 16.87 -9.07 5.59
C PRO A 2 16.48 -7.66 5.13
N ILE A 3 17.25 -6.65 5.52
CA ILE A 3 17.04 -5.27 5.08
C ILE A 3 18.19 -4.85 4.18
N THR A 4 17.92 -3.96 3.22
CA THR A 4 18.91 -3.45 2.27
C THR A 4 18.76 -1.94 2.08
N ASN A 5 19.84 -1.24 1.74
CA ASN A 5 19.82 0.20 1.43
C ASN A 5 19.72 0.50 -0.08
N VAL A 6 19.61 -0.54 -0.92
CA VAL A 6 19.64 -0.40 -2.38
C VAL A 6 18.49 0.44 -2.94
N PHE A 7 17.26 0.23 -2.44
CA PHE A 7 16.07 0.89 -2.98
C PHE A 7 15.71 2.19 -2.26
N GLY A 8 16.36 2.48 -1.13
CA GLY A 8 16.00 3.59 -0.25
C GLY A 8 16.78 4.89 -0.46
N GLN A 9 17.70 4.94 -1.43
CA GLN A 9 18.53 6.13 -1.72
C GLN A 9 19.15 6.78 -0.45
N GLY A 10 19.50 5.97 0.55
CA GLY A 10 19.93 6.44 1.88
C GLY A 10 19.14 5.82 3.04
N ASP A 11 17.91 5.39 2.78
CA ASP A 11 17.05 4.67 3.73
C ASP A 11 17.17 3.14 3.61
N TYR A 12 16.59 2.43 4.58
CA TYR A 12 16.49 0.98 4.58
C TYR A 12 15.18 0.50 4.00
N SER A 13 15.25 -0.61 3.28
CA SER A 13 14.13 -1.26 2.61
C SER A 13 14.06 -2.74 2.93
N VAL A 14 12.89 -3.32 2.76
CA VAL A 14 12.62 -4.74 2.99
C VAL A 14 11.72 -5.29 1.88
N THR A 15 11.90 -6.56 1.53
CA THR A 15 11.01 -7.24 0.58
C THR A 15 9.88 -7.97 1.32
N LEU A 16 8.65 -7.69 0.93
CA LEU A 16 7.44 -8.46 1.25
C LEU A 16 6.85 -9.08 -0.01
N HIS A 17 5.99 -10.08 0.15
CA HIS A 17 5.23 -10.62 -0.98
C HIS A 17 3.73 -10.43 -0.72
N LEU A 18 3.03 -9.85 -1.69
CA LEU A 18 1.63 -9.47 -1.57
C LEU A 18 0.73 -10.31 -2.47
N GLY A 19 -0.47 -10.59 -1.98
CA GLY A 19 -1.52 -11.27 -2.74
C GLY A 19 -1.31 -12.76 -2.97
N SER A 20 -2.29 -13.37 -3.63
CA SER A 20 -2.29 -14.80 -3.96
C SER A 20 -1.11 -15.22 -4.84
N GLU A 21 -0.65 -14.30 -5.70
CA GLU A 21 0.47 -14.52 -6.62
C GLU A 21 1.83 -14.19 -5.98
N LYS A 22 1.85 -13.73 -4.72
CA LYS A 22 3.06 -13.39 -3.97
C LYS A 22 3.95 -12.39 -4.73
N SER A 23 3.34 -11.35 -5.28
CA SER A 23 4.06 -10.26 -5.97
C SER A 23 5.11 -9.65 -5.02
N PRO A 24 6.41 -9.70 -5.34
CA PRO A 24 7.44 -9.13 -4.48
C PRO A 24 7.40 -7.60 -4.54
N VAL A 25 7.47 -6.96 -3.37
CA VAL A 25 7.50 -5.49 -3.24
C VAL A 25 8.63 -5.08 -2.30
N ASN A 26 9.44 -4.11 -2.72
CA ASN A 26 10.51 -3.54 -1.91
C ASN A 26 10.00 -2.28 -1.22
N LEU A 27 9.92 -2.28 0.10
CA LEU A 27 9.26 -1.25 0.88
C LEU A 27 10.26 -0.51 1.74
N LEU A 28 10.19 0.82 1.74
CA LEU A 28 10.90 1.65 2.71
C LEU A 28 10.40 1.33 4.12
N LEU A 29 11.32 1.18 5.06
CA LEU A 29 10.98 1.01 6.47
C LEU A 29 10.79 2.39 7.11
N ASP A 30 9.57 2.72 7.47
CA ASP A 30 9.24 4.04 8.02
C ASP A 30 8.60 3.93 9.41
N SER A 31 9.36 4.26 10.45
CA SER A 31 8.83 4.32 11.82
C SER A 31 8.04 5.59 12.12
N GLY A 32 7.94 6.53 11.18
CA GLY A 32 7.20 7.78 11.27
C GLY A 32 5.76 7.71 10.74
N SER A 33 5.39 6.65 10.03
CA SER A 33 4.02 6.40 9.53
C SER A 33 3.49 5.02 9.93
N SER A 34 2.18 4.81 9.82
CA SER A 34 1.51 3.56 10.20
C SER A 34 0.83 2.86 9.02
N THR A 35 1.23 3.19 7.80
CA THR A 35 0.57 2.69 6.58
C THR A 35 1.46 1.78 5.77
N LEU A 36 0.89 0.66 5.30
CA LEU A 36 1.45 -0.10 4.19
C LEU A 36 0.86 0.42 2.88
N VAL A 37 1.72 0.97 2.02
CA VAL A 37 1.33 1.53 0.71
C VAL A 37 2.27 1.01 -0.37
N VAL A 38 1.73 0.70 -1.55
CA VAL A 38 2.50 0.23 -2.71
C VAL A 38 2.04 0.87 -4.02
N LYS A 39 2.94 0.92 -5.00
CA LYS A 39 2.63 1.25 -6.39
C LYS A 39 1.67 0.19 -6.96
N SER A 40 0.57 0.62 -7.59
CA SER A 40 -0.39 -0.32 -8.21
C SER A 40 0.28 -1.18 -9.29
N THR A 41 1.25 -0.61 -10.00
CA THR A 41 2.02 -1.28 -11.07
C THR A 41 2.85 -2.46 -10.58
N THR A 42 3.26 -2.48 -9.30
CA THR A 42 4.07 -3.59 -8.75
C THR A 42 3.18 -4.69 -8.18
N TYR A 43 2.10 -4.34 -7.46
CA TYR A 43 1.24 -5.32 -6.77
C TYR A 43 0.33 -6.13 -7.71
N GLN A 44 -0.03 -5.61 -8.89
CA GLN A 44 -0.86 -6.31 -9.91
C GLN A 44 -2.21 -6.81 -9.35
N ALA A 45 -3.01 -5.88 -8.82
CA ALA A 45 -4.28 -6.16 -8.14
C ALA A 45 -5.26 -7.06 -8.94
N THR A 46 -5.25 -6.98 -10.27
CA THR A 46 -6.14 -7.78 -11.16
C THR A 46 -5.83 -9.28 -11.14
N LEU A 47 -4.64 -9.68 -10.70
CA LEU A 47 -4.22 -11.08 -10.61
C LEU A 47 -4.41 -11.67 -9.21
N ASP A 48 -4.69 -10.84 -8.20
CA ASP A 48 -4.81 -11.29 -6.82
C ASP A 48 -6.21 -11.85 -6.53
N LYS A 49 -6.27 -13.15 -6.27
CA LYS A 49 -7.50 -13.90 -5.99
C LYS A 49 -7.95 -13.78 -4.54
N GLU A 50 -7.12 -13.23 -3.65
CA GLU A 50 -7.42 -13.07 -2.23
C GLU A 50 -7.68 -11.62 -1.84
N LEU A 51 -7.65 -10.74 -2.83
CA LEU A 51 -7.90 -9.34 -2.65
C LEU A 51 -9.39 -9.08 -2.41
N THR A 52 -9.66 -8.27 -1.39
CA THR A 52 -10.98 -7.83 -0.98
C THR A 52 -11.00 -6.29 -1.05
N PRO A 53 -11.87 -5.68 -1.88
CA PRO A 53 -11.97 -4.23 -1.93
C PRO A 53 -12.50 -3.67 -0.61
N SER A 54 -12.19 -2.42 -0.34
CA SER A 54 -12.84 -1.65 0.72
C SER A 54 -13.32 -0.30 0.19
N THR A 55 -14.14 0.37 0.97
CA THR A 55 -14.58 1.74 0.69
C THR A 55 -13.61 2.78 1.24
N ALA A 56 -12.54 2.36 1.93
CA ALA A 56 -11.60 3.28 2.55
C ALA A 56 -10.60 3.83 1.53
N VAL A 57 -10.35 5.13 1.61
CA VAL A 57 -9.31 5.85 0.86
C VAL A 57 -8.33 6.47 1.86
N GLN A 58 -7.04 6.34 1.59
CA GLN A 58 -5.98 6.97 2.39
C GLN A 58 -5.30 8.08 1.61
N GLU A 59 -4.94 9.15 2.32
CA GLU A 59 -4.13 10.26 1.84
C GLU A 59 -3.04 10.52 2.87
N VAL A 60 -1.79 10.60 2.42
CA VAL A 60 -0.65 10.93 3.26
C VAL A 60 0.22 11.98 2.58
N ASN A 61 0.48 13.07 3.30
CA ASN A 61 1.31 14.18 2.84
C ASN A 61 2.56 14.29 3.72
N TYR A 62 3.72 14.22 3.07
CA TYR A 62 5.05 14.43 3.64
C TYR A 62 5.56 15.82 3.23
N GLY A 63 6.63 16.30 3.87
CA GLY A 63 7.22 17.60 3.52
C GLY A 63 7.72 17.72 2.08
N VAL A 64 7.94 16.60 1.39
CA VAL A 64 8.51 16.51 0.02
C VAL A 64 7.49 16.05 -1.03
N GLY A 65 6.24 15.79 -0.66
CA GLY A 65 5.22 15.24 -1.55
C GLY A 65 4.20 14.38 -0.81
N GLY A 66 3.22 13.87 -1.52
CA GLY A 66 2.18 13.03 -0.93
C GLY A 66 1.61 12.05 -1.93
N TRP A 67 0.80 11.14 -1.42
CA TRP A 67 0.09 10.16 -2.21
C TRP A 67 -1.31 9.96 -1.66
N ASN A 68 -2.19 9.47 -2.53
CA ASN A 68 -3.50 8.98 -2.15
C ASN A 68 -3.82 7.68 -2.89
N GLY A 69 -4.76 6.92 -2.36
CA GLY A 69 -5.11 5.63 -2.92
C GLY A 69 -6.22 4.90 -2.16
N PRO A 70 -6.91 3.95 -2.82
CA PRO A 70 -7.84 3.07 -2.14
C PRO A 70 -7.07 2.14 -1.20
N VAL A 71 -7.73 1.73 -0.12
CA VAL A 71 -7.27 0.67 0.74
C VAL A 71 -7.96 -0.62 0.32
N ILE A 72 -7.16 -1.67 0.17
CA ILE A 72 -7.61 -3.01 -0.16
C ILE A 72 -7.13 -3.95 0.92
N PHE A 73 -7.78 -5.10 1.06
CA PHE A 73 -7.35 -6.14 1.98
C PHE A 73 -6.84 -7.33 1.21
N THR A 74 -5.67 -7.85 1.56
CA THR A 74 -5.10 -9.03 0.91
C THR A 74 -4.18 -9.80 1.88
N ARG A 75 -3.51 -10.85 1.40
CA ARG A 75 -2.46 -11.55 2.12
C ARG A 75 -1.11 -10.84 1.97
N ILE A 76 -0.39 -10.75 3.08
CA ILE A 76 1.03 -10.42 3.12
C ILE A 76 1.79 -11.66 3.56
N ASN A 77 2.83 -12.00 2.81
CA ASN A 77 3.79 -13.01 3.17
C ASN A 77 5.13 -12.36 3.55
N ILE A 78 5.62 -12.74 4.73
CA ILE A 78 6.89 -12.30 5.31
C ILE A 78 7.81 -13.51 5.37
N HIS A 79 9.04 -13.35 4.87
CA HIS A 79 10.08 -14.39 4.86
C HIS A 79 9.68 -15.66 4.08
N GLU A 80 9.30 -15.50 2.81
CA GLU A 80 9.21 -16.67 1.95
C GLU A 80 10.58 -17.37 1.92
N HIS A 81 10.58 -18.62 2.38
CA HIS A 81 11.80 -19.38 2.61
C HIS A 81 12.36 -19.83 1.25
N CYS A 82 13.41 -19.17 0.77
CA CYS A 82 14.12 -19.64 -0.41
C CYS A 82 15.05 -20.79 -0.02
N HIS A 83 14.57 -22.03 -0.12
CA HIS A 83 15.35 -23.27 0.11
C HIS A 83 16.63 -23.38 -0.75
N LYS A 84 16.78 -22.54 -1.78
CA LYS A 84 17.87 -22.58 -2.77
C LYS A 84 18.90 -21.45 -2.65
N SER A 85 18.73 -20.52 -1.70
CA SER A 85 19.65 -19.40 -1.56
C SER A 85 20.91 -19.81 -0.78
N GLU A 86 22.08 -19.48 -1.31
CA GLU A 86 23.39 -19.66 -0.64
C GLU A 86 23.83 -18.40 0.11
N HIS A 87 22.96 -17.38 0.22
CA HIS A 87 23.28 -16.14 0.89
C HIS A 87 23.59 -16.39 2.38
N PRO A 88 24.58 -15.73 3.00
CA PRO A 88 24.93 -15.95 4.42
C PRO A 88 23.80 -15.61 5.41
N GLN A 89 22.74 -14.94 4.95
CA GLN A 89 21.50 -14.67 5.72
C GLN A 89 20.34 -15.62 5.34
N SER A 90 20.60 -16.71 4.60
CA SER A 90 19.59 -17.56 3.95
C SER A 90 18.77 -18.47 4.88
N ILE A 91 18.72 -18.20 6.17
CA ILE A 91 17.82 -18.95 7.06
C ILE A 91 17.10 -17.97 7.95
N ALA A 92 15.89 -17.59 7.54
CA ALA A 92 14.87 -17.36 8.55
C ALA A 92 14.71 -18.71 9.28
N LYS A 93 15.23 -18.81 10.51
CA LYS A 93 14.96 -19.97 11.38
C LYS A 93 13.46 -20.10 11.68
N ASN A 94 12.72 -19.01 11.48
CA ASN A 94 11.29 -18.94 11.68
C ASN A 94 10.57 -19.25 10.36
N PRO A 95 9.46 -20.01 10.40
CA PRO A 95 8.65 -20.28 9.23
C PRO A 95 8.13 -18.98 8.62
N SER A 96 7.93 -19.00 7.30
CA SER A 96 7.20 -17.97 6.56
C SER A 96 5.94 -17.57 7.33
N MET A 97 5.79 -16.27 7.60
CA MET A 97 4.61 -15.72 8.27
C MET A 97 3.64 -15.20 7.23
N ASN A 98 2.36 -15.56 7.37
CA ASN A 98 1.29 -15.03 6.53
C ASN A 98 0.37 -14.17 7.39
N LEU A 99 0.16 -12.94 6.97
CA LEU A 99 -0.87 -12.05 7.49
C LEU A 99 -2.03 -12.07 6.48
N SER A 100 -3.13 -12.70 6.85
CA SER A 100 -4.36 -12.67 6.04
C SER A 100 -5.14 -11.38 6.30
N ASN A 101 -5.85 -10.88 5.29
CA ASN A 101 -6.73 -9.72 5.41
C ASN A 101 -6.01 -8.48 5.96
N ALA A 102 -4.82 -8.20 5.44
CA ALA A 102 -4.03 -7.04 5.80
C ALA A 102 -4.36 -5.86 4.90
N PRO A 103 -4.52 -4.64 5.45
CA PRO A 103 -4.80 -3.44 4.67
C PRO A 103 -3.57 -2.97 3.89
N VAL A 104 -3.75 -2.67 2.62
CA VAL A 104 -2.72 -2.14 1.71
C VAL A 104 -3.31 -0.97 0.93
N ALA A 105 -2.66 0.19 0.95
CA ALA A 105 -3.03 1.31 0.08
C ALA A 105 -2.36 1.19 -1.29
N LEU A 106 -3.09 1.49 -2.37
CA LEU A 106 -2.59 1.42 -3.74
C LEU A 106 -2.41 2.81 -4.37
N VAL A 107 -1.19 3.17 -4.77
CA VAL A 107 -0.93 4.42 -5.47
C VAL A 107 -0.89 4.18 -6.96
N HIS A 108 -1.86 4.73 -7.68
CA HIS A 108 -1.96 4.64 -9.14
C HIS A 108 -1.22 5.76 -9.87
N SER A 109 -1.15 6.95 -9.27
CA SER A 109 -0.53 8.11 -9.91
C SER A 109 1.00 7.95 -9.98
N VAL A 110 1.54 7.85 -11.19
CA VAL A 110 2.99 7.88 -11.47
C VAL A 110 3.70 9.06 -10.79
N LYS A 111 3.07 10.25 -10.74
CA LYS A 111 3.64 11.44 -10.07
C LYS A 111 3.81 11.22 -8.57
N GLN A 112 2.74 10.87 -7.88
CA GLN A 112 2.72 10.57 -6.44
C GLN A 112 3.62 9.39 -6.05
N SER A 113 3.70 8.35 -6.88
CA SER A 113 4.59 7.20 -6.67
C SER A 113 6.07 7.57 -6.62
N LYS A 114 6.47 8.75 -7.12
CA LYS A 114 7.85 9.26 -6.97
C LYS A 114 8.24 9.53 -5.52
N THR A 115 7.27 9.68 -4.62
CA THR A 115 7.51 9.81 -3.16
C THR A 115 8.25 8.60 -2.59
N PHE A 116 8.21 7.46 -3.28
CA PHE A 116 8.88 6.22 -2.85
C PHE A 116 10.30 6.06 -3.42
N GLY A 117 10.75 7.00 -4.27
CA GLY A 117 12.00 6.82 -5.02
C GLY A 117 11.99 5.52 -5.84
N ASP A 118 13.05 4.74 -5.71
CA ASP A 118 13.22 3.44 -6.38
C ASP A 118 12.50 2.29 -5.67
N ALA A 119 12.02 2.49 -4.44
CA ALA A 119 11.22 1.51 -3.74
C ALA A 119 9.81 1.36 -4.34
N ASP A 120 9.16 0.24 -4.08
CA ASP A 120 7.80 -0.07 -4.53
C ASP A 120 6.72 0.53 -3.61
N GLY A 121 7.12 1.06 -2.45
CA GLY A 121 6.18 1.55 -1.44
C GLY A 121 6.84 1.83 -0.09
N ILE A 122 5.99 1.97 0.93
CA ILE A 122 6.38 2.22 2.32
C ILE A 122 5.70 1.18 3.22
N LEU A 123 6.46 0.65 4.18
CA LEU A 123 5.97 -0.13 5.31
C LEU A 123 6.06 0.74 6.57
N GLY A 124 4.94 1.34 6.94
CA GLY A 124 4.79 2.09 8.18
C GLY A 124 4.82 1.16 9.41
N LEU A 125 5.67 1.49 10.37
CA LEU A 125 5.90 0.73 11.61
C LEU A 125 5.47 1.48 12.87
N ALA A 126 4.88 2.65 12.71
CA ALA A 126 4.37 3.44 13.82
C ALA A 126 3.03 2.90 14.36
N TYR A 127 2.50 3.53 15.39
CA TYR A 127 1.23 3.14 16.00
C TYR A 127 0.04 3.28 15.04
N HIS A 128 -0.90 2.35 15.14
CA HIS A 128 -2.04 2.19 14.23
C HIS A 128 -2.86 3.47 13.94
N HIS A 129 -2.93 4.43 14.86
CA HIS A 129 -3.83 5.59 14.78
C HIS A 129 -3.23 6.82 14.09
N LEU A 130 -2.03 6.73 13.50
CA LEU A 130 -1.31 7.89 12.96
C LEU A 130 -1.80 8.35 11.58
N ASN A 131 -2.27 7.43 10.74
CA ASN A 131 -2.72 7.75 9.38
C ASN A 131 -4.25 7.61 9.26
N LYS A 132 -4.92 8.71 8.89
CA LYS A 132 -6.37 8.73 8.67
C LYS A 132 -6.74 8.07 7.35
N SER A 133 -7.87 7.40 7.33
CA SER A 133 -8.58 7.01 6.12
C SER A 133 -9.96 7.64 6.12
N PHE A 134 -10.55 7.75 4.93
CA PHE A 134 -11.88 8.30 4.70
C PHE A 134 -12.76 7.20 4.11
N ASP A 135 -14.01 7.11 4.55
CA ASP A 135 -14.96 6.11 4.05
C ASP A 135 -15.77 6.69 2.88
N PHE A 136 -15.57 6.14 1.69
CA PHE A 136 -16.21 6.59 0.46
C PHE A 136 -17.51 5.81 0.13
N SER A 137 -18.07 5.05 1.09
CA SER A 137 -19.30 4.26 0.87
C SER A 137 -20.46 5.06 0.26
N TYR A 138 -20.68 6.30 0.73
CA TYR A 138 -21.73 7.17 0.23
C TYR A 138 -21.50 7.54 -1.24
N TYR A 139 -20.28 7.98 -1.57
CA TYR A 139 -19.88 8.32 -2.92
C TYR A 139 -20.05 7.14 -3.88
N PHE A 140 -19.60 5.96 -3.47
CA PHE A 140 -19.74 4.74 -4.28
C PHE A 140 -21.21 4.38 -4.54
N THR A 141 -22.08 4.58 -3.54
CA THR A 141 -23.51 4.33 -3.68
C THR A 141 -24.20 5.37 -4.57
N GLU A 142 -23.88 6.66 -4.40
CA GLU A 142 -24.51 7.77 -5.14
C GLU A 142 -24.23 7.69 -6.65
N TYR A 143 -23.01 7.30 -7.03
CA TYR A 143 -22.58 7.26 -8.43
C TYR A 143 -22.67 5.86 -9.07
N ASP A 144 -23.31 4.90 -8.39
CA ASP A 144 -23.40 3.47 -8.81
C ASP A 144 -22.04 2.86 -9.17
N VAL A 145 -21.04 3.25 -8.37
CA VAL A 145 -19.67 2.76 -8.45
C VAL A 145 -19.56 1.66 -7.39
N MET A 146 -19.65 0.38 -7.77
CA MET A 146 -19.25 -0.72 -6.86
C MET A 146 -17.83 -0.44 -6.34
N PRO A 147 -17.38 -0.99 -5.19
CA PRO A 147 -16.02 -0.79 -4.74
C PRO A 147 -15.06 -1.47 -5.73
N TYR A 148 -14.66 -0.69 -6.73
CA TYR A 148 -14.18 -1.11 -8.04
C TYR A 148 -12.68 -0.83 -8.07
N PHE A 149 -11.89 -1.90 -8.13
CA PHE A 149 -10.50 -1.86 -8.55
C PHE A 149 -10.28 -1.11 -9.87
N THR A 150 -11.33 -1.02 -10.71
CA THR A 150 -11.29 -0.48 -12.05
C THR A 150 -11.35 1.05 -12.13
N LEU A 151 -11.98 1.76 -11.18
CA LEU A 151 -12.29 3.19 -11.41
C LEU A 151 -11.22 4.17 -10.94
N LEU A 152 -10.32 3.81 -10.02
CA LEU A 152 -9.20 4.70 -9.66
C LEU A 152 -8.08 4.70 -10.71
N GLU A 153 -8.04 3.68 -11.56
CA GLU A 153 -7.15 3.61 -12.72
C GLU A 153 -7.71 4.44 -13.89
N GLU A 154 -9.03 4.41 -14.13
CA GLU A 154 -9.66 5.10 -15.27
C GLU A 154 -10.09 6.56 -15.00
N GLN A 155 -10.49 6.91 -13.77
CA GLN A 155 -11.02 8.26 -13.50
C GLN A 155 -9.99 9.27 -13.04
N GLN A 156 -8.75 8.87 -12.75
CA GLN A 156 -7.72 9.80 -12.25
C GLN A 156 -8.27 10.64 -11.09
N LEU A 157 -9.12 9.99 -10.27
CA LEU A 157 -10.03 10.63 -9.35
C LEU A 157 -9.16 11.43 -8.39
N ASN A 158 -9.22 12.74 -8.54
CA ASN A 158 -8.35 13.68 -7.86
C ASN A 158 -8.79 13.66 -6.39
N VAL A 159 -8.28 12.71 -5.59
CA VAL A 159 -8.68 12.51 -4.19
C VAL A 159 -8.57 13.83 -3.41
N ASP A 160 -7.68 14.73 -3.82
CA ASP A 160 -7.55 16.10 -3.32
C ASP A 160 -8.83 16.95 -3.47
N LYS A 161 -9.61 16.77 -4.54
CA LYS A 161 -10.95 17.38 -4.72
C LYS A 161 -11.98 16.78 -3.77
N PHE A 162 -11.90 15.48 -3.50
CA PHE A 162 -12.87 14.77 -2.67
C PHE A 162 -12.63 14.97 -1.17
N ALA A 163 -11.38 14.93 -0.71
CA ALA A 163 -11.02 15.31 0.66
C ALA A 163 -11.44 16.75 0.98
N LYS A 164 -11.54 17.62 -0.05
CA LYS A 164 -12.08 18.97 0.08
C LYS A 164 -13.62 18.99 0.19
N GLN A 165 -14.33 18.22 -0.62
CA GLN A 165 -15.80 18.09 -0.53
C GLN A 165 -16.27 17.42 0.78
N GLU A 166 -15.58 16.37 1.25
CA GLU A 166 -15.88 15.74 2.53
C GLU A 166 -15.62 16.66 3.73
N LYS A 167 -14.57 17.49 3.69
CA LYS A 167 -14.35 18.53 4.71
C LYS A 167 -15.46 19.60 4.70
N GLU A 168 -16.04 19.88 3.54
CA GLU A 168 -17.17 20.81 3.39
C GLU A 168 -18.50 20.18 3.85
N HIS A 169 -18.68 18.87 3.73
CA HIS A 169 -19.88 18.15 4.23
C HIS A 169 -19.81 17.74 5.70
N ALA A 170 -18.63 17.41 6.24
CA ALA A 170 -18.45 17.11 7.66
C ALA A 170 -18.46 18.36 8.57
N GLY A 171 -18.60 19.55 7.98
CA GLY A 171 -18.66 20.84 8.66
C GLY A 171 -20.05 21.49 8.73
N ALA A 172 -21.13 20.75 8.45
CA ALA A 172 -22.52 21.22 8.53
C ALA A 172 -23.29 20.60 9.70
#